data_AF-A0A955WPC2-F1
#
_entry.id   AF-A0A955WPC2-F1
#
_cell.length_a   1.000
_cell.length_b   1.000
_cell.length_c   1.000
_cell.angle_alpha   90.00
_cell.angle_beta   90.00
_cell.angle_gamma   90.00
#
_symmetry.space_group_name_H-M   'P 1'
#
loop_
_entity.id
_entity.type
_entity.pdbx_description
1 polymer ?
#
loop_
_entity_poly.entity_id
_entity_poly.type
_entity_poly.pdbx_seq_one_letter_code
_entity_poly.pdbx_strand_id
1 'polypeptide(L)'
;MSAPSSSAERMLPTRAAVPVIGGFFALFFGFLALPRVRATPGLFWAFIGAGLVMLLAVGALALRDRRSGRRLQIQLWPKREHTVQLVVQLTIFGYWGWYWRPVYEQMPLILAQVVFAYLVDLVLAWRRYGRWRLGLGQFPITFSTNLFMWFRDPLFGFQFAMMALAYLSRDALVWRREGQRTHIFNPSAFGLAIASVTLIIGEWAHQTYGSQIALSLGYPPFAFEWIFLCGVVVQLFFRVTLVTFSAAMAAWVFGAVFYLKTGVWLYVDTAIPIAVFLGMNLLVTDPVSSPRSNGGKVLFGVLYGVAVCVLYGVLRDLGRPATETDPGLHVSWLDKLLFLPVLNLLARPLDAIGRHLNFKRFGWKFGPPATNRVHVALWVGAFVALRPWLIDHPGRSHDFWREACTEGRFRACENLLLLYDKSCESGIGAACHNLGVMVETGEAGPVDLPRAA
;
A
#
# COMPACT_ATOMS: atom_id res chain seq x y z
N MET A 1 36.49 11.70 -13.87
CA MET A 1 37.30 11.64 -12.64
C MET A 1 36.47 11.02 -11.53
N SER A 2 37.12 10.11 -10.78
CA SER A 2 36.69 9.38 -9.57
C SER A 2 35.38 8.57 -9.63
N ALA A 3 35.55 7.25 -9.68
CA ALA A 3 34.53 6.28 -9.26
C ALA A 3 33.97 6.66 -7.86
N PRO A 4 32.65 6.54 -7.63
CA PRO A 4 32.12 6.79 -6.30
C PRO A 4 32.61 5.69 -5.36
N SER A 5 33.29 6.13 -4.30
CA SER A 5 33.79 5.37 -3.15
C SER A 5 32.93 4.16 -2.80
N SER A 6 33.54 2.98 -2.79
CA SER A 6 33.03 1.81 -2.07
C SER A 6 32.75 2.23 -0.63
N SER A 7 31.48 2.32 -0.24
CA SER A 7 31.12 2.36 1.18
C SER A 7 31.78 1.14 1.84
N ALA A 8 32.79 1.37 2.67
CA ALA A 8 33.57 0.29 3.29
C ALA A 8 32.60 -0.71 3.94
N GLU A 9 32.54 -1.92 3.39
CA GLU A 9 31.65 -2.97 3.84
C GLU A 9 32.09 -3.42 5.25
N ARG A 10 31.44 -2.87 6.29
CA ARG A 10 31.81 -3.16 7.67
C ARG A 10 31.21 -4.49 8.10
N MET A 11 32.06 -5.51 8.20
CA MET A 11 31.67 -6.80 8.79
C MET A 11 31.73 -6.70 10.32
N LEU A 12 30.72 -7.26 10.98
CA LEU A 12 30.74 -7.43 12.43
C LEU A 12 31.55 -8.68 12.81
N PRO A 13 32.22 -8.69 13.97
CA PRO A 13 32.91 -9.88 14.46
C PRO A 13 31.94 -11.06 14.55
N THR A 14 32.37 -12.26 14.16
CA THR A 14 31.52 -13.47 14.20
C THR A 14 30.98 -13.77 15.62
N ARG A 15 31.71 -13.38 16.66
CA ARG A 15 31.28 -13.49 18.06
C ARG A 15 30.07 -12.61 18.39
N ALA A 16 29.85 -11.54 17.64
CA ALA A 16 28.70 -10.65 17.81
C ALA A 16 27.39 -11.26 17.28
N ALA A 17 27.42 -12.37 16.52
CA ALA A 17 26.20 -12.94 15.95
C ALA A 17 25.18 -13.39 17.00
N VAL A 18 25.63 -14.11 18.02
CA VAL A 18 24.75 -14.60 19.09
C VAL A 18 24.10 -13.46 19.89
N PRO A 19 24.83 -12.47 20.43
CA PRO A 19 24.20 -11.38 21.19
C PRO A 19 23.31 -10.51 20.32
N VAL A 20 23.64 -10.29 19.04
CA VAL A 20 22.76 -9.53 18.13
C VAL A 20 21.45 -10.25 17.89
N ILE A 21 21.49 -11.56 17.57
CA ILE A 21 20.27 -12.37 17.37
C ILE A 21 19.45 -12.42 18.66
N GLY A 22 20.12 -12.66 19.80
CA GLY A 22 19.49 -12.65 21.12
C GLY A 22 18.80 -11.32 21.43
N GLY A 23 19.42 -10.20 21.06
CA GLY A 23 18.85 -8.85 21.20
C GLY A 23 17.57 -8.65 20.38
N PHE A 24 17.51 -9.14 19.14
CA PHE A 24 16.27 -9.09 18.34
C PHE A 24 15.15 -9.94 18.94
N PHE A 25 15.45 -11.14 19.46
CA PHE A 25 14.46 -11.96 20.16
C PHE A 25 14.00 -11.33 21.47
N ALA A 26 14.93 -10.80 22.28
CA ALA A 26 14.60 -10.10 23.53
C ALA A 26 13.71 -8.88 23.26
N LEU A 27 14.01 -8.11 22.22
CA LEU A 27 13.19 -6.99 21.79
C LEU A 27 11.80 -7.46 21.32
N PHE A 28 11.74 -8.51 20.49
CA PHE A 28 10.48 -9.06 19.98
C PHE A 28 9.57 -9.56 21.11
N PHE A 29 10.10 -10.37 22.02
CA PHE A 29 9.34 -10.85 23.18
C PHE A 29 9.09 -9.77 24.22
N GLY A 30 9.89 -8.69 24.24
CA GLY A 30 9.63 -7.52 25.07
C GLY A 30 8.27 -6.87 24.79
N PHE A 31 7.77 -6.95 23.55
CA PHE A 31 6.42 -6.46 23.21
C PHE A 31 5.29 -7.23 23.92
N LEU A 32 5.54 -8.45 24.42
CA LEU A 32 4.57 -9.18 25.26
C LEU A 32 4.29 -8.47 26.59
N ALA A 33 5.15 -7.55 27.03
CA ALA A 33 4.88 -6.77 28.24
C ALA A 33 3.82 -5.67 28.03
N LEU A 34 3.51 -5.31 26.78
CA LEU A 34 2.53 -4.28 26.46
C LEU A 34 1.13 -4.66 27.00
N PRO A 35 0.41 -3.76 27.67
CA PRO A 35 -0.92 -4.04 28.20
C PRO A 35 -1.89 -4.56 27.14
N ARG A 36 -1.92 -3.94 25.94
CA ARG A 36 -2.75 -4.36 24.80
C ARG A 36 -2.46 -5.80 24.36
N VAL A 37 -1.19 -6.20 24.32
CA VAL A 37 -0.80 -7.56 23.91
C VAL A 37 -1.17 -8.60 24.97
N ARG A 38 -1.01 -8.27 26.26
CA ARG A 38 -1.39 -9.18 27.37
C ARG A 38 -2.90 -9.34 27.52
N ALA A 39 -3.65 -8.26 27.30
CA ALA A 39 -5.09 -8.25 27.48
C ALA A 39 -5.84 -8.98 26.35
N THR A 40 -5.25 -9.11 25.16
CA THR A 40 -5.92 -9.72 24.01
C THR A 40 -5.32 -11.08 23.66
N PRO A 41 -6.06 -12.20 23.83
CA PRO A 41 -5.54 -13.54 23.57
C PRO A 41 -5.00 -13.74 22.14
N GLY A 42 -5.69 -13.20 21.13
CA GLY A 42 -5.26 -13.29 19.73
C GLY A 42 -3.90 -12.63 19.48
N LEU A 43 -3.66 -11.44 20.07
CA LEU A 43 -2.36 -10.78 20.01
C LEU A 43 -1.30 -11.59 20.75
N PHE A 44 -1.57 -11.99 21.98
CA PHE A 44 -0.62 -12.73 22.81
C PHE A 44 -0.11 -13.99 22.07
N TRP A 45 -1.03 -14.81 21.58
CA TRP A 45 -0.68 -16.04 20.86
C TRP A 45 -0.04 -15.79 19.50
N ALA A 46 -0.39 -14.69 18.80
CA ALA A 46 0.29 -14.31 17.58
C ALA A 46 1.78 -14.01 17.83
N PHE A 47 2.13 -13.29 18.90
CA PHE A 47 3.52 -13.02 19.27
C PHE A 47 4.26 -14.29 19.71
N ILE A 48 3.66 -15.09 20.57
CA ILE A 48 4.26 -16.36 21.02
C ILE A 48 4.50 -17.29 19.83
N GLY A 49 3.49 -17.51 18.99
CA GLY A 49 3.58 -18.37 17.81
C GLY A 49 4.63 -17.90 16.83
N ALA A 50 4.60 -16.62 16.42
CA ALA A 50 5.58 -16.04 15.50
C ALA A 50 7.01 -16.12 16.06
N GLY A 51 7.19 -15.81 17.35
CA GLY A 51 8.48 -15.87 18.03
C GLY A 51 9.03 -17.29 18.13
N LEU A 52 8.21 -18.27 18.51
CA LEU A 52 8.59 -19.68 18.58
C LEU A 52 8.99 -20.24 17.22
N VAL A 53 8.22 -19.93 16.16
CA VAL A 53 8.57 -20.35 14.78
C VAL A 53 9.93 -19.79 14.37
N MET A 54 10.21 -18.52 14.66
CA MET A 54 11.53 -17.93 14.38
C MET A 54 12.65 -18.54 15.24
N LEU A 55 12.42 -18.81 16.52
CA LEU A 55 13.39 -19.46 17.41
C LEU A 55 13.76 -20.85 16.89
N LEU A 56 12.76 -21.66 16.53
CA LEU A 56 12.96 -22.99 15.97
C LEU A 56 13.72 -22.94 14.65
N ALA A 57 13.38 -22.00 13.76
CA ALA A 57 14.07 -21.83 12.48
C ALA A 57 15.54 -21.42 12.66
N VAL A 58 15.83 -20.46 13.54
CA VAL A 58 17.20 -20.04 13.87
C VAL A 58 17.98 -21.16 14.55
N GLY A 59 17.36 -21.88 15.49
CA GLY A 59 17.97 -23.03 16.17
C GLY A 59 18.34 -24.16 15.22
N ALA A 60 17.45 -24.49 14.28
CA ALA A 60 17.71 -25.50 13.25
C ALA A 60 18.89 -25.10 12.34
N LEU A 61 18.97 -23.84 11.93
CA LEU A 61 20.10 -23.33 11.14
C LEU A 61 21.41 -23.35 11.92
N ALA A 62 21.38 -22.96 13.20
CA ALA A 62 22.55 -23.00 14.08
C ALA A 62 23.07 -24.43 14.27
N LEU A 63 22.19 -25.41 14.47
CA LEU A 63 22.57 -26.82 14.58
C LEU A 63 23.16 -27.37 13.28
N ARG A 64 22.57 -27.04 12.13
CA ARG A 64 23.07 -27.43 10.81
C ARG A 64 24.47 -26.85 10.53
N ASP A 65 24.65 -25.57 10.82
CA ASP A 65 25.90 -24.89 10.52
C ASP A 65 27.02 -25.24 11.52
N ARG A 66 26.68 -25.56 12.78
CA ARG A 66 27.62 -26.18 13.74
C ARG A 66 28.21 -27.49 13.22
N ARG A 67 27.39 -28.36 12.64
CA ARG A 67 27.86 -29.64 12.06
C ARG A 67 28.78 -29.47 10.85
N SER A 68 28.66 -28.35 10.12
CA SER A 68 29.46 -28.07 8.92
C SER A 68 30.61 -27.08 9.16
N GLY A 69 30.81 -26.61 10.38
CA GLY A 69 31.83 -25.61 10.73
C GLY A 69 31.56 -24.20 10.17
N ARG A 70 30.44 -23.99 9.47
CA ARG A 70 30.06 -22.69 8.90
C ARG A 70 29.58 -21.76 10.02
N ARG A 71 29.90 -20.47 9.90
CA ARG A 71 29.41 -19.45 10.85
C ARG A 71 28.69 -18.34 10.11
N LEU A 72 27.61 -17.84 10.70
CA LEU A 72 26.91 -16.66 10.22
C LEU A 72 27.83 -15.44 10.27
N GLN A 73 27.94 -14.74 9.14
CA GLN A 73 28.60 -13.44 9.09
C GLN A 73 27.55 -12.34 9.05
N ILE A 74 27.70 -11.31 9.88
CA ILE A 74 26.81 -10.15 9.87
C ILE A 74 27.52 -8.98 9.20
N GLN A 75 26.86 -8.38 8.21
CA GLN A 75 27.36 -7.26 7.42
C GLN A 75 26.47 -6.04 7.63
N LEU A 76 27.06 -4.90 7.99
CA LEU A 76 26.34 -3.63 8.00
C LEU A 76 26.20 -3.12 6.54
N TRP A 77 24.98 -2.80 6.15
CA TRP A 77 24.63 -2.48 4.77
C TRP A 77 23.62 -1.30 4.69
N PRO A 78 24.07 -0.08 5.02
CA PRO A 78 23.24 1.11 4.85
C PRO A 78 23.09 1.42 3.35
N LYS A 79 21.86 1.57 2.88
CA LYS A 79 21.52 1.92 1.49
C LYS A 79 20.75 3.23 1.48
N ARG A 80 21.18 4.17 0.64
CA ARG A 80 20.54 5.50 0.52
C ARG A 80 19.08 5.36 0.10
N GLU A 81 18.78 4.38 -0.75
CA GLU A 81 17.44 4.10 -1.25
C GLU A 81 16.47 3.81 -0.08
N HIS A 82 16.92 3.00 0.88
CA HIS A 82 16.12 2.62 2.05
C HIS A 82 15.94 3.81 3.01
N THR A 83 16.97 4.65 3.17
CA THR A 83 16.89 5.85 4.00
C THR A 83 15.88 6.86 3.45
N VAL A 84 15.90 7.12 2.14
CA VAL A 84 14.94 8.05 1.51
C VAL A 84 13.51 7.54 1.68
N GLN A 85 13.26 6.26 1.41
CA GLN A 85 11.92 5.68 1.60
C GLN A 85 11.46 5.71 3.07
N LEU A 86 12.37 5.40 4.00
CA LEU A 86 12.09 5.46 5.43
C LEU A 86 11.65 6.87 5.86
N VAL A 87 12.42 7.89 5.50
CA VAL A 87 12.11 9.29 5.86
C VAL A 87 10.77 9.70 5.28
N VAL A 88 10.53 9.42 4.00
CA VAL A 88 9.27 9.76 3.32
C VAL A 88 8.08 9.08 4.00
N GLN A 89 8.15 7.79 4.29
CA GLN A 89 7.04 7.09 4.96
C GLN A 89 6.85 7.56 6.40
N LEU A 90 7.93 7.83 7.15
CA LEU A 90 7.82 8.41 8.49
C LEU A 90 7.12 9.78 8.48
N THR A 91 7.41 10.62 7.48
CA THR A 91 6.71 11.91 7.34
C THR A 91 5.22 11.75 7.05
N ILE A 92 4.83 10.70 6.31
CA ILE A 92 3.41 10.38 6.07
C ILE A 92 2.76 9.86 7.34
N PHE A 93 3.38 8.91 8.04
CA PHE A 93 2.88 8.40 9.32
C PHE A 93 2.75 9.51 10.36
N GLY A 94 3.71 10.42 10.44
CA GLY A 94 3.67 11.56 11.36
C GLY A 94 2.53 12.51 11.03
N TYR A 95 2.36 12.87 9.75
CA TYR A 95 1.30 13.78 9.35
C TYR A 95 -0.09 13.15 9.49
N TRP A 96 -0.29 11.93 8.97
CA TRP A 96 -1.53 11.19 9.10
C TRP A 96 -1.88 10.90 10.56
N GLY A 97 -0.92 10.45 11.37
CA GLY A 97 -1.14 10.14 12.78
C GLY A 97 -1.54 11.35 13.62
N TRP A 98 -1.12 12.55 13.23
CA TRP A 98 -1.56 13.79 13.89
C TRP A 98 -3.08 14.00 13.80
N TYR A 99 -3.70 13.62 12.68
CA TYR A 99 -5.14 13.77 12.42
C TYR A 99 -5.93 12.48 12.67
N TRP A 100 -5.27 11.33 12.73
CA TRP A 100 -5.88 10.05 13.03
C TRP A 100 -5.10 9.30 14.11
N ARG A 101 -5.51 9.51 15.37
CA ARG A 101 -4.85 8.98 16.57
C ARG A 101 -4.63 7.46 16.60
N PRO A 102 -5.46 6.59 15.98
CA PRO A 102 -5.20 5.14 15.93
C PRO A 102 -3.82 4.77 15.39
N VAL A 103 -3.18 5.62 14.58
CA VAL A 103 -1.78 5.43 14.15
C VAL A 103 -0.82 5.29 15.35
N TYR A 104 -0.98 6.09 16.40
CA TYR A 104 -0.12 6.04 17.59
C TYR A 104 -0.37 4.78 18.41
N GLU A 105 -1.63 4.38 18.54
CA GLU A 105 -2.03 3.15 19.26
C GLU A 105 -1.50 1.90 18.55
N GLN A 106 -1.42 1.94 17.21
CA GLN A 106 -0.91 0.86 16.39
C GLN A 106 0.62 0.83 16.31
N MET A 107 1.30 1.95 16.57
CA MET A 107 2.75 2.09 16.37
C MET A 107 3.58 1.00 17.09
N PRO A 108 3.31 0.61 18.35
CA PRO A 108 4.07 -0.48 18.99
C PRO A 108 3.95 -1.80 18.24
N LEU A 109 2.78 -2.11 17.67
CA LEU A 109 2.56 -3.32 16.86
C LEU A 109 3.26 -3.22 15.49
N ILE A 110 3.38 -2.03 14.91
CA ILE A 110 4.16 -1.80 13.68
C ILE A 110 5.66 -2.00 13.97
N LEU A 111 6.16 -1.48 15.09
CA LEU A 111 7.55 -1.67 15.50
C LEU A 111 7.86 -3.15 15.77
N ALA A 112 6.93 -3.90 16.38
CA ALA A 112 7.05 -5.35 16.51
C ALA A 112 7.16 -6.05 15.15
N GLN A 113 6.39 -5.62 14.14
CA GLN A 113 6.52 -6.13 12.78
C GLN A 113 7.89 -5.82 12.16
N VAL A 114 8.50 -4.67 12.45
CA VAL A 114 9.87 -4.36 11.99
C VAL A 114 10.87 -5.33 12.58
N VAL A 115 10.79 -5.60 13.89
CA VAL A 115 11.66 -6.56 14.57
C VAL A 115 11.46 -7.97 14.02
N PHE A 116 10.20 -8.37 13.83
CA PHE A 116 9.86 -9.65 13.19
C PHE A 116 10.41 -9.76 11.77
N ALA A 117 10.32 -8.69 10.99
CA ALA A 117 10.89 -8.63 9.64
C ALA A 117 12.41 -8.86 9.62
N TYR A 118 13.14 -8.33 10.61
CA TYR A 118 14.57 -8.64 10.77
C TYR A 118 14.81 -10.12 11.09
N LEU A 119 13.97 -10.76 11.92
CA LEU A 119 14.07 -12.19 12.22
C LEU A 119 13.79 -13.06 11.00
N VAL A 120 12.77 -12.74 10.21
CA VAL A 120 12.48 -13.45 8.95
C VAL A 120 13.63 -13.27 7.96
N ASP A 121 14.12 -12.05 7.78
CA ASP A 121 15.25 -11.75 6.91
C ASP A 121 16.53 -12.49 7.34
N LEU A 122 16.79 -12.56 8.64
CA LEU A 122 17.89 -13.36 9.22
C LEU A 122 17.79 -14.83 8.79
N VAL A 123 16.63 -15.46 8.98
CA VAL A 123 16.44 -16.88 8.67
C VAL A 123 16.66 -17.13 7.18
N LEU A 124 16.09 -16.29 6.31
CA LEU A 124 16.23 -16.44 4.86
C LEU A 124 17.67 -16.20 4.40
N ALA A 125 18.29 -15.12 4.86
CA ALA A 125 19.65 -14.75 4.48
C ALA A 125 20.69 -15.75 4.99
N TRP A 126 20.54 -16.23 6.23
CA TRP A 126 21.41 -17.27 6.79
C TRP A 126 21.26 -18.57 6.01
N ARG A 127 20.02 -19.07 5.84
CA ARG A 127 19.77 -20.33 5.12
C ARG A 127 20.44 -20.36 3.74
N ARG A 128 20.38 -19.23 3.03
CA ARG A 128 20.77 -19.13 1.62
C ARG A 128 22.21 -18.67 1.39
N TYR A 129 22.63 -17.62 2.07
CA TYR A 129 23.89 -16.93 1.81
C TYR A 129 24.92 -17.17 2.92
N GLY A 130 24.50 -17.60 4.10
CA GLY A 130 25.35 -17.66 5.30
C GLY A 130 25.89 -16.30 5.74
N ARG A 131 25.29 -15.23 5.20
CA ARG A 131 25.62 -13.83 5.50
C ARG A 131 24.31 -13.08 5.69
N TRP A 132 24.18 -12.35 6.78
CA TRP A 132 23.02 -11.51 7.07
C TRP A 132 23.39 -10.04 6.94
N ARG A 133 22.63 -9.30 6.13
CA ARG A 133 22.87 -7.88 5.85
C ARG A 133 21.94 -7.02 6.69
N LEU A 134 22.50 -6.38 7.70
CA LEU A 134 21.80 -5.44 8.56
C LEU A 134 21.80 -4.05 7.92
N GLY A 135 20.63 -3.59 7.50
CA GLY A 135 20.42 -2.25 6.97
C GLY A 135 19.01 -1.77 7.29
N LEU A 136 18.58 -0.68 6.68
CA LEU A 136 17.25 -0.09 6.88
C LEU A 136 16.18 -0.66 5.94
N GLY A 137 16.47 -1.72 5.19
CA GLY A 137 15.57 -2.23 4.13
C GLY A 137 14.27 -2.82 4.66
N GLN A 138 14.23 -3.15 5.94
CA GLN A 138 13.08 -3.75 6.59
C GLN A 138 11.98 -2.72 6.85
N PHE A 139 12.35 -1.48 7.18
CA PHE A 139 11.38 -0.43 7.48
C PHE A 139 10.50 -0.07 6.28
N PRO A 140 11.03 0.21 5.07
CA PRO A 140 10.18 0.57 3.94
C PRO A 140 9.13 -0.48 3.57
N ILE A 141 9.47 -1.77 3.70
CA ILE A 141 8.53 -2.87 3.45
C ILE A 141 7.46 -2.88 4.54
N THR A 142 7.86 -2.86 5.81
CA THR A 142 6.92 -2.91 6.93
C THR A 142 5.99 -1.70 6.95
N PHE A 143 6.53 -0.49 6.83
CA PHE A 143 5.75 0.74 6.80
C PHE A 143 4.86 0.83 5.56
N SER A 144 5.34 0.43 4.37
CA SER A 144 4.48 0.34 3.18
C SER A 144 3.29 -0.58 3.42
N THR A 145 3.48 -1.78 3.95
CA THR A 145 2.36 -2.69 4.25
C THR A 145 1.36 -2.07 5.23
N ASN A 146 1.85 -1.40 6.26
CA ASN A 146 1.02 -0.74 7.28
C ASN A 146 0.42 0.61 6.82
N LEU A 147 0.75 1.13 5.64
CA LEU A 147 0.04 2.28 5.07
C LEU A 147 -1.26 1.87 4.36
N PHE A 148 -1.49 0.57 4.15
CA PHE A 148 -2.65 0.05 3.42
C PHE A 148 -3.57 -0.82 4.25
N MET A 149 -3.04 -1.61 5.19
CA MET A 149 -3.87 -2.57 5.92
C MET A 149 -3.27 -2.98 7.26
N TRP A 150 -4.14 -3.00 8.28
CA TRP A 150 -3.90 -3.63 9.58
C TRP A 150 -5.00 -4.65 9.85
N PHE A 151 -4.63 -5.84 10.32
CA PHE A 151 -5.57 -6.76 10.94
C PHE A 151 -5.94 -6.27 12.34
N ARG A 152 -7.20 -6.45 12.73
CA ARG A 152 -7.66 -6.23 14.11
C ARG A 152 -7.01 -7.24 15.05
N ASP A 153 -6.96 -6.87 16.33
CA ASP A 153 -6.22 -7.58 17.38
C ASP A 153 -6.48 -9.10 17.44
N PRO A 154 -7.72 -9.61 17.30
CA PRO A 154 -7.97 -11.05 17.30
C PRO A 154 -7.29 -11.80 16.15
N LEU A 155 -7.18 -11.17 14.98
CA LEU A 155 -6.60 -11.75 13.76
C LEU A 155 -5.21 -11.19 13.43
N PHE A 156 -4.55 -10.52 14.38
CA PHE A 156 -3.25 -9.90 14.14
C PHE A 156 -2.15 -10.89 13.73
N GLY A 157 -2.29 -12.19 14.02
CA GLY A 157 -1.40 -13.23 13.50
C GLY A 157 -1.25 -13.20 11.96
N PHE A 158 -2.30 -12.84 11.24
CA PHE A 158 -2.26 -12.65 9.79
C PHE A 158 -1.37 -11.47 9.36
N GLN A 159 -1.16 -10.47 10.23
CA GLN A 159 -0.21 -9.38 9.98
C GLN A 159 1.23 -9.92 9.92
N PHE A 160 1.61 -10.81 10.85
CA PHE A 160 2.92 -11.47 10.81
C PHE A 160 3.04 -12.43 9.62
N ALA A 161 1.99 -13.18 9.30
CA ALA A 161 1.97 -14.05 8.12
C ALA A 161 2.16 -13.26 6.81
N MET A 162 1.42 -12.15 6.65
CA MET A 162 1.56 -11.24 5.51
C MET A 162 2.98 -10.66 5.44
N MET A 163 3.57 -10.27 6.57
CA MET A 163 4.96 -9.80 6.62
C MET A 163 5.94 -10.89 6.19
N ALA A 164 5.82 -12.10 6.74
CA ALA A 164 6.67 -13.22 6.36
C ALA A 164 6.58 -13.52 4.86
N LEU A 165 5.36 -13.50 4.29
CA LEU A 165 5.13 -13.70 2.87
C LEU A 165 5.79 -12.62 2.01
N ALA A 166 5.74 -11.35 2.43
CA ALA A 166 6.44 -10.26 1.75
C ALA A 166 7.95 -10.55 1.64
N TYR A 167 8.62 -10.93 2.74
CA TYR A 167 10.05 -11.25 2.71
C TYR A 167 10.37 -12.55 1.95
N LEU A 168 9.53 -13.57 2.07
CA LEU A 168 9.65 -14.82 1.32
C LEU A 168 9.57 -14.54 -0.18
N SER A 169 8.62 -13.71 -0.63
CA SER A 169 8.49 -13.37 -2.05
C SER A 169 9.75 -12.68 -2.59
N ARG A 170 10.35 -11.78 -1.81
CA ARG A 170 11.58 -11.06 -2.17
C ARG A 170 12.77 -12.00 -2.39
N ASP A 171 12.92 -13.04 -1.57
CA ASP A 171 14.05 -13.98 -1.67
C ASP A 171 13.78 -15.15 -2.65
N ALA A 172 12.58 -15.73 -2.59
CA ALA A 172 12.24 -16.93 -3.36
C ALA A 172 11.83 -16.62 -4.80
N LEU A 173 11.00 -15.59 -5.01
CA LEU A 173 10.38 -15.27 -6.30
C LEU A 173 11.22 -14.25 -7.06
N VAL A 174 12.29 -14.76 -7.68
CA VAL A 174 13.29 -13.95 -8.40
C VAL A 174 13.41 -14.37 -9.85
N TRP A 175 14.00 -13.49 -10.65
CA TRP A 175 14.45 -13.79 -12.00
C TRP A 175 15.87 -13.24 -12.23
N ARG A 176 16.51 -13.63 -13.33
CA ARG A 176 17.77 -13.02 -13.78
C ARG A 176 17.48 -11.88 -14.75
N ARG A 177 17.81 -10.65 -14.38
CA ARG A 177 17.64 -9.44 -15.21
C ARG A 177 19.01 -8.75 -15.32
N GLU A 178 19.54 -8.65 -16.55
CA GLU A 178 20.89 -8.07 -16.83
C GLU A 178 22.00 -8.70 -15.96
N GLY A 179 22.05 -10.03 -15.91
CA GLY A 179 23.05 -10.77 -15.13
C GLY A 179 22.87 -10.70 -13.60
N GLN A 180 21.98 -9.86 -13.09
CA GLN A 180 21.69 -9.73 -11.67
C GLN A 180 20.43 -10.49 -11.28
N ARG A 181 20.46 -11.07 -10.08
CA ARG A 181 19.30 -11.73 -9.48
C ARG A 181 18.45 -10.67 -8.77
N THR A 182 17.22 -10.49 -9.24
CA THR A 182 16.29 -9.47 -8.72
C THR A 182 14.94 -10.10 -8.40
N HIS A 183 14.25 -9.60 -7.39
CA HIS A 183 12.88 -10.01 -7.08
C HIS A 183 11.94 -9.61 -8.21
N ILE A 184 10.93 -10.43 -8.45
CA ILE A 184 9.90 -10.18 -9.47
C ILE A 184 8.89 -9.17 -8.92
N PHE A 185 8.36 -9.45 -7.73
CA PHE A 185 7.25 -8.69 -7.14
C PHE A 185 7.72 -7.63 -6.17
N ASN A 186 7.02 -6.50 -6.09
CA ASN A 186 7.17 -5.63 -4.94
C ASN A 186 6.79 -6.43 -3.67
N PRO A 187 7.70 -6.57 -2.67
CA PRO A 187 7.46 -7.40 -1.50
C PRO A 187 6.21 -7.04 -0.71
N SER A 188 5.98 -5.73 -0.42
CA SER A 188 4.81 -5.31 0.35
C SER A 188 3.53 -5.52 -0.46
N ALA A 189 3.55 -5.17 -1.75
CA ALA A 189 2.41 -5.36 -2.65
C ALA A 189 2.01 -6.84 -2.77
N PHE A 190 2.98 -7.76 -2.87
CA PHE A 190 2.70 -9.19 -2.96
C PHE A 190 2.02 -9.70 -1.69
N GLY A 191 2.54 -9.35 -0.51
CA GLY A 191 1.91 -9.71 0.77
C GLY A 191 0.50 -9.14 0.89
N LEU A 192 0.33 -7.85 0.56
CA LEU A 192 -0.97 -7.17 0.58
C LEU A 192 -1.98 -7.80 -0.38
N ALA A 193 -1.58 -8.14 -1.61
CA ALA A 193 -2.47 -8.73 -2.59
C ALA A 193 -2.96 -10.12 -2.19
N ILE A 194 -2.07 -10.98 -1.66
CA ILE A 194 -2.47 -12.30 -1.17
C ILE A 194 -3.41 -12.17 0.03
N ALA A 195 -3.09 -11.29 0.99
CA ALA A 195 -3.98 -11.01 2.10
C ALA A 195 -5.33 -10.45 1.63
N SER A 196 -5.35 -9.59 0.60
CA SER A 196 -6.58 -9.06 0.00
C SER A 196 -7.45 -10.17 -0.58
N VAL A 197 -6.87 -11.10 -1.35
CA VAL A 197 -7.59 -12.26 -1.90
C VAL A 197 -8.15 -13.15 -0.78
N THR A 198 -7.36 -13.41 0.26
CA THR A 198 -7.83 -14.17 1.43
C THR A 198 -9.00 -13.49 2.13
N LEU A 199 -8.97 -12.16 2.29
CA LEU A 199 -10.05 -11.39 2.91
C LEU A 199 -11.33 -11.39 2.08
N ILE A 200 -11.21 -11.35 0.74
CA ILE A 200 -12.36 -11.43 -0.16
C ILE A 200 -13.00 -12.82 -0.07
N ILE A 201 -12.20 -13.88 -0.21
CA ILE A 201 -12.70 -15.26 -0.19
C ILE A 201 -13.29 -15.63 1.18
N GLY A 202 -12.66 -15.18 2.26
CA GLY A 202 -13.12 -15.47 3.63
C GLY A 202 -14.21 -14.53 4.14
N GLU A 203 -14.60 -13.49 3.39
CA GLU A 203 -15.49 -12.41 3.86
C GLU A 203 -15.04 -11.73 5.17
N TRP A 204 -13.72 -11.70 5.43
CA TRP A 204 -13.14 -11.18 6.68
C TRP A 204 -12.67 -9.73 6.59
N ALA A 205 -13.07 -8.98 5.56
CA ALA A 205 -12.64 -7.60 5.38
C ALA A 205 -12.96 -6.70 6.61
N HIS A 206 -14.09 -6.96 7.29
CA HIS A 206 -14.51 -6.28 8.51
C HIS A 206 -13.54 -6.49 9.71
N GLN A 207 -12.72 -7.54 9.66
CA GLN A 207 -11.69 -7.83 10.67
C GLN A 207 -10.39 -7.04 10.44
N THR A 208 -10.41 -6.04 9.58
CA THR A 208 -9.28 -5.16 9.30
C THR A 208 -9.65 -3.71 9.57
N TYR A 209 -8.62 -2.86 9.63
CA TYR A 209 -8.76 -1.41 9.59
C TYR A 209 -8.68 -0.83 8.18
N GLY A 210 -8.70 -1.67 7.14
CA GLY A 210 -8.32 -1.26 5.78
C GLY A 210 -9.21 -0.18 5.16
N SER A 211 -10.53 -0.25 5.37
CA SER A 211 -11.46 0.79 4.92
C SER A 211 -11.20 2.11 5.64
N GLN A 212 -11.02 2.08 6.96
CA GLN A 212 -10.75 3.26 7.79
C GLN A 212 -9.39 3.88 7.45
N ILE A 213 -8.38 3.06 7.17
CA ILE A 213 -7.07 3.52 6.67
C ILE A 213 -7.25 4.22 5.32
N ALA A 214 -7.98 3.60 4.39
CA ALA A 214 -8.17 4.14 3.05
C ALA A 214 -8.86 5.52 3.05
N LEU A 215 -9.76 5.76 4.00
CA LEU A 215 -10.49 7.03 4.16
C LEU A 215 -9.69 8.06 4.99
N SER A 216 -9.17 7.65 6.15
CA SER A 216 -8.52 8.56 7.10
C SER A 216 -7.23 9.20 6.60
N LEU A 217 -6.59 8.59 5.59
CA LEU A 217 -5.46 9.21 4.87
C LEU A 217 -5.84 10.57 4.25
N GLY A 218 -7.13 10.82 4.01
CA GLY A 218 -7.66 12.09 3.51
C GLY A 218 -8.11 13.08 4.58
N TYR A 219 -8.01 12.74 5.87
CA TYR A 219 -8.40 13.65 6.96
C TYR A 219 -7.46 14.85 7.13
N PRO A 220 -6.12 14.70 7.03
CA PRO A 220 -5.24 15.86 7.08
C PRO A 220 -5.55 16.88 5.97
N PRO A 221 -5.44 18.19 6.23
CA PRO A 221 -5.52 19.20 5.18
C PRO A 221 -4.38 18.97 4.18
N PHE A 222 -4.58 19.29 2.91
CA PHE A 222 -3.54 19.12 1.88
C PHE A 222 -2.95 17.70 1.77
N ALA A 223 -3.72 16.65 2.12
CA ALA A 223 -3.22 15.27 2.11
C ALA A 223 -2.70 14.82 0.73
N PHE A 224 -3.40 15.21 -0.35
CA PHE A 224 -2.97 14.93 -1.72
C PHE A 224 -1.63 15.59 -2.03
N GLU A 225 -1.48 16.87 -1.69
CA GLU A 225 -0.26 17.63 -1.91
C GLU A 225 0.91 17.05 -1.11
N TRP A 226 0.67 16.65 0.15
CA TRP A 226 1.70 16.03 0.98
C TRP A 226 2.20 14.70 0.40
N ILE A 227 1.27 13.80 0.04
CA ILE A 227 1.59 12.53 -0.61
C ILE A 227 2.30 12.76 -1.96
N PHE A 228 1.87 13.77 -2.72
CA PHE A 228 2.49 14.15 -3.98
C PHE A 228 3.94 14.61 -3.79
N LEU A 229 4.21 15.51 -2.84
CA LEU A 229 5.56 15.99 -2.53
C LEU A 229 6.48 14.84 -2.09
N CYS A 230 5.99 13.98 -1.20
CA CYS A 230 6.66 12.75 -0.81
C CYS A 230 6.98 11.86 -2.03
N GLY A 231 6.01 11.68 -2.93
CA GLY A 231 6.17 10.95 -4.18
C GLY A 231 7.21 11.57 -5.11
N VAL A 232 7.21 12.89 -5.28
CA VAL A 232 8.18 13.63 -6.11
C VAL A 232 9.61 13.42 -5.60
N VAL A 233 9.83 13.43 -4.28
CA VAL A 233 11.15 13.09 -3.70
C VAL A 233 11.57 11.70 -4.17
N VAL A 234 10.75 10.68 -3.98
CA VAL A 234 11.03 9.29 -4.41
C VAL A 234 11.27 9.21 -5.92
N GLN A 235 10.48 9.89 -6.72
CA GLN A 235 10.56 9.91 -8.18
C GLN A 235 11.84 10.58 -8.71
N LEU A 236 12.34 11.62 -8.03
CA LEU A 236 13.61 12.26 -8.36
C LEU A 236 14.81 11.32 -8.13
N PHE A 237 14.79 10.53 -7.06
CA PHE A 237 15.85 9.57 -6.75
C PHE A 237 15.80 8.30 -7.62
N PHE A 238 14.61 7.74 -7.88
CA PHE A 238 14.47 6.40 -8.50
C PHE A 238 13.97 6.38 -9.95
N ARG A 239 13.69 7.55 -10.56
CA ARG A 239 13.29 7.70 -11.97
C ARG A 239 12.04 6.90 -12.36
N VAL A 240 11.04 6.92 -11.49
CA VAL A 240 9.78 6.18 -11.61
C VAL A 240 8.58 7.08 -11.95
N THR A 241 8.83 8.37 -12.19
CA THR A 241 7.80 9.41 -12.46
C THR A 241 6.79 9.01 -13.52
N LEU A 242 7.26 8.44 -14.64
CA LEU A 242 6.38 8.08 -15.76
C LEU A 242 5.31 7.06 -15.34
N VAL A 243 5.63 6.15 -14.42
CA VAL A 243 4.67 5.15 -13.92
C VAL A 243 3.53 5.85 -13.18
N THR A 244 3.87 6.68 -12.19
CA THR A 244 2.89 7.43 -11.40
C THR A 244 2.07 8.39 -12.26
N PHE A 245 2.76 9.16 -13.12
CA PHE A 245 2.12 10.13 -13.99
C PHE A 245 1.10 9.46 -14.90
N SER A 246 1.50 8.43 -15.65
CA SER A 246 0.56 7.77 -16.56
C SER A 246 -0.56 7.02 -15.83
N ALA A 247 -0.32 6.52 -14.61
CA ALA A 247 -1.35 5.87 -13.80
C ALA A 247 -2.44 6.86 -13.35
N ALA A 248 -2.04 8.03 -12.84
CA ALA A 248 -2.99 9.06 -12.44
C ALA A 248 -3.78 9.60 -13.62
N MET A 249 -3.12 9.81 -14.77
CA MET A 249 -3.82 10.27 -15.98
C MET A 249 -4.77 9.22 -16.54
N ALA A 250 -4.39 7.94 -16.55
CA ALA A 250 -5.30 6.88 -16.96
C ALA A 250 -6.52 6.79 -16.04
N ALA A 251 -6.34 6.88 -14.72
CA ALA A 251 -7.45 6.87 -13.77
C ALA A 251 -8.39 8.08 -13.96
N TRP A 252 -7.84 9.29 -14.12
CA TRP A 252 -8.63 10.50 -14.37
C TRP A 252 -9.40 10.42 -15.70
N VAL A 253 -8.74 10.02 -16.79
CA VAL A 253 -9.38 9.83 -18.09
C VAL A 253 -10.46 8.76 -18.02
N PHE A 254 -10.22 7.66 -17.32
CA PHE A 254 -11.23 6.62 -17.12
C PHE A 254 -12.46 7.17 -16.40
N GLY A 255 -12.27 7.94 -15.32
CA GLY A 255 -13.35 8.60 -14.60
C GLY A 255 -14.14 9.58 -15.46
N ALA A 256 -13.45 10.37 -16.29
CA ALA A 256 -14.09 11.28 -17.24
C ALA A 256 -14.91 10.54 -18.32
N VAL A 257 -14.36 9.47 -18.89
CA VAL A 257 -15.08 8.62 -19.85
C VAL A 257 -16.29 7.95 -19.19
N PHE A 258 -16.17 7.53 -17.94
CA PHE A 258 -17.28 6.97 -17.18
C PHE A 258 -18.39 8.02 -17.01
N TYR A 259 -18.06 9.24 -16.58
CA TYR A 259 -19.01 10.35 -16.47
C TYR A 259 -19.72 10.67 -17.78
N LEU A 260 -18.98 10.75 -18.90
CA LEU A 260 -19.56 10.98 -20.22
C LEU A 260 -20.56 9.89 -20.64
N LYS A 261 -20.45 8.67 -20.09
CA LYS A 261 -21.35 7.55 -20.40
C LYS A 261 -22.53 7.43 -19.46
N THR A 262 -22.35 7.71 -18.16
CA THR A 262 -23.34 7.43 -17.12
C THR A 262 -23.99 8.69 -16.55
N GLY A 263 -23.43 9.87 -16.83
CA GLY A 263 -23.83 11.14 -16.22
C GLY A 263 -23.41 11.28 -14.75
N VAL A 264 -22.65 10.33 -14.20
CA VAL A 264 -22.18 10.33 -12.81
C VAL A 264 -20.72 9.91 -12.72
N TRP A 265 -20.04 10.29 -11.65
CA TRP A 265 -18.63 9.95 -11.44
C TRP A 265 -18.47 8.53 -10.88
N LEU A 266 -17.39 7.84 -11.27
CA LEU A 266 -17.10 6.48 -10.80
C LEU A 266 -16.93 6.45 -9.28
N TYR A 267 -16.07 7.33 -8.77
CA TYR A 267 -15.84 7.54 -7.35
C TYR A 267 -16.75 8.67 -6.86
N VAL A 268 -17.18 8.57 -5.61
CA VAL A 268 -18.21 9.45 -5.05
C VAL A 268 -17.74 10.89 -4.93
N ASP A 269 -16.61 11.13 -4.26
CA ASP A 269 -16.22 12.45 -3.76
C ASP A 269 -14.88 12.96 -4.29
N THR A 270 -14.26 12.26 -5.24
CA THR A 270 -12.95 12.62 -5.80
C THR A 270 -12.68 11.89 -7.12
N ALA A 271 -11.85 12.42 -8.00
CA ALA A 271 -11.46 11.72 -9.22
C ALA A 271 -10.52 10.52 -8.97
N ILE A 272 -9.68 10.58 -7.92
CA ILE A 272 -8.78 9.49 -7.53
C ILE A 272 -8.79 9.40 -6.00
N PRO A 273 -9.25 8.28 -5.40
CA PRO A 273 -9.23 8.12 -3.95
C PRO A 273 -7.82 8.30 -3.38
N ILE A 274 -7.73 8.98 -2.23
CA ILE A 274 -6.44 9.33 -1.60
C ILE A 274 -5.53 8.11 -1.39
N ALA A 275 -6.10 6.96 -1.01
CA ALA A 275 -5.34 5.73 -0.82
C ALA A 275 -4.84 5.12 -2.13
N VAL A 276 -5.61 5.25 -3.23
CA VAL A 276 -5.16 4.86 -4.58
C VAL A 276 -4.01 5.77 -5.01
N PHE A 277 -4.13 7.07 -4.77
CA PHE A 277 -3.08 8.06 -5.05
C PHE A 277 -1.80 7.79 -4.24
N LEU A 278 -1.91 7.40 -2.97
CA LEU A 278 -0.79 6.91 -2.16
C LEU A 278 -0.11 5.69 -2.80
N GLY A 279 -0.91 4.71 -3.25
CA GLY A 279 -0.45 3.54 -3.98
C GLY A 279 0.36 3.90 -5.22
N MET A 280 -0.16 4.81 -6.05
CA MET A 280 0.51 5.29 -7.25
C MET A 280 1.86 5.97 -6.98
N ASN A 281 2.03 6.61 -5.82
CA ASN A 281 3.25 7.34 -5.48
C ASN A 281 4.31 6.48 -4.75
N LEU A 282 3.89 5.51 -3.92
CA LEU A 282 4.81 4.80 -3.01
C LEU A 282 4.76 3.28 -3.06
N LEU A 283 3.71 2.68 -3.64
CA LEU A 283 3.59 1.22 -3.73
C LEU A 283 3.97 0.71 -5.13
N VAL A 284 3.45 1.35 -6.17
CA VAL A 284 3.67 0.94 -7.57
C VAL A 284 5.10 1.27 -8.03
N THR A 285 5.78 2.18 -7.34
CA THR A 285 7.02 2.84 -7.73
C THR A 285 8.31 2.11 -7.34
N ASP A 286 8.28 0.79 -7.14
CA ASP A 286 9.51 0.01 -6.89
C ASP A 286 10.33 -0.12 -8.20
N PRO A 287 11.54 0.46 -8.28
CA PRO A 287 12.36 0.44 -9.50
C PRO A 287 12.85 -0.97 -9.88
N VAL A 288 12.82 -1.93 -8.95
CA VAL A 288 13.28 -3.30 -9.21
C VAL A 288 12.19 -4.12 -9.93
N SER A 289 10.94 -4.00 -9.48
CA SER A 289 9.78 -4.76 -9.95
C SER A 289 8.98 -4.07 -11.07
N SER A 290 9.42 -2.89 -11.53
CA SER A 290 8.80 -2.14 -12.62
C SER A 290 9.62 -2.17 -13.94
N PRO A 291 9.02 -1.75 -15.08
CA PRO A 291 9.71 -1.62 -16.36
C PRO A 291 10.82 -0.55 -16.32
N ARG A 292 11.87 -0.75 -17.11
CA ARG A 292 13.02 0.17 -17.20
C ARG A 292 12.90 1.16 -18.35
N SER A 293 12.30 0.74 -19.47
CA SER A 293 12.07 1.59 -20.63
C SER A 293 11.00 2.65 -20.35
N ASN A 294 11.12 3.83 -20.96
CA ASN A 294 10.12 4.90 -20.78
C ASN A 294 8.73 4.45 -21.27
N GLY A 295 8.66 3.81 -22.45
CA GLY A 295 7.40 3.28 -22.97
C GLY A 295 6.81 2.18 -22.07
N GLY A 296 7.64 1.28 -21.54
CA GLY A 296 7.19 0.25 -20.60
C GLY A 296 6.62 0.85 -19.32
N LYS A 297 7.25 1.91 -18.78
CA LYS A 297 6.75 2.63 -17.59
C LYS A 297 5.39 3.27 -17.83
N VAL A 298 5.20 3.89 -18.99
CA VAL A 298 3.90 4.47 -19.38
C VAL A 298 2.84 3.38 -19.49
N LEU A 299 3.11 2.30 -20.22
CA LEU A 299 2.15 1.19 -20.35
C LEU A 299 1.79 0.57 -19.00
N PHE A 300 2.78 0.36 -18.15
CA PHE A 300 2.58 -0.19 -16.82
C PHE A 300 1.73 0.73 -15.93
N GLY A 301 1.99 2.04 -15.96
CA GLY A 301 1.17 2.99 -15.22
C GLY A 301 -0.25 3.08 -15.77
N VAL A 302 -0.44 3.15 -17.10
CA VAL A 302 -1.78 3.15 -17.71
C VAL A 302 -2.57 1.91 -17.29
N LEU A 303 -1.96 0.72 -17.39
CA LEU A 303 -2.61 -0.53 -16.97
C LEU A 303 -2.96 -0.53 -15.48
N TYR A 304 -2.09 0.01 -14.62
CA TYR A 304 -2.43 0.16 -13.19
C TYR A 304 -3.61 1.10 -12.98
N GLY A 305 -3.59 2.29 -13.60
CA GLY A 305 -4.64 3.30 -13.48
C GLY A 305 -6.01 2.80 -13.96
N VAL A 306 -6.05 2.07 -15.08
CA VAL A 306 -7.28 1.42 -15.55
C VAL A 306 -7.71 0.30 -14.62
N ALA A 307 -6.77 -0.55 -14.18
CA ALA A 307 -7.09 -1.71 -13.35
C ALA A 307 -7.69 -1.31 -12.00
N VAL A 308 -7.20 -0.24 -11.35
CA VAL A 308 -7.78 0.22 -10.07
C VAL A 308 -9.22 0.72 -10.25
N CYS A 309 -9.53 1.41 -11.35
CA CYS A 309 -10.90 1.85 -11.64
C CYS A 309 -11.84 0.67 -11.93
N VAL A 310 -11.38 -0.29 -12.75
CA VAL A 310 -12.17 -1.50 -13.07
C VAL A 310 -12.38 -2.36 -11.82
N LEU A 311 -11.32 -2.59 -11.03
CA LEU A 311 -11.41 -3.36 -9.81
C LEU A 311 -12.28 -2.68 -8.76
N TYR A 312 -12.24 -1.36 -8.63
CA TYR A 312 -13.17 -0.64 -7.76
C TYR A 312 -14.63 -0.94 -8.13
N GLY A 313 -14.98 -0.87 -9.42
CA GLY A 313 -16.32 -1.22 -9.89
C GLY A 313 -16.72 -2.65 -9.55
N VAL A 314 -15.88 -3.62 -9.92
CA VAL A 314 -16.12 -5.05 -9.67
C VAL A 314 -16.23 -5.36 -8.17
N LEU A 315 -15.33 -4.83 -7.35
CA LEU A 315 -15.33 -5.04 -5.90
C LEU A 315 -16.48 -4.32 -5.20
N ARG A 316 -16.96 -3.21 -5.77
CA ARG A 316 -18.16 -2.54 -5.29
C ARG A 316 -19.41 -3.35 -5.61
N ASP A 317 -19.47 -3.98 -6.79
CA ASP A 317 -20.58 -4.88 -7.18
C ASP A 317 -20.63 -6.15 -6.32
N LEU A 318 -19.47 -6.65 -5.91
CA LEU A 318 -19.35 -7.74 -4.94
C LEU A 318 -19.75 -7.31 -3.52
N GLY A 319 -19.77 -6.02 -3.25
CA GLY A 319 -20.05 -5.49 -1.92
C GLY A 319 -21.52 -5.60 -1.56
N ARG A 320 -21.79 -5.83 -0.27
CA ARG A 320 -23.14 -5.88 0.28
C ARG A 320 -23.19 -5.12 1.61
N PRO A 321 -24.27 -4.39 1.89
CA PRO A 321 -24.41 -3.64 3.13
C PRO A 321 -24.44 -4.58 4.34
N ALA A 322 -24.03 -4.08 5.49
CA ALA A 322 -24.20 -4.76 6.76
C ALA A 322 -25.70 -4.83 7.14
N THR A 323 -26.09 -5.91 7.81
CA THR A 323 -27.41 -6.10 8.44
C THR A 323 -27.20 -6.48 9.91
N GLU A 324 -28.28 -6.60 10.70
CA GLU A 324 -28.18 -6.98 12.11
C GLU A 324 -27.45 -8.32 12.35
N THR A 325 -27.57 -9.26 11.41
CA THR A 325 -27.02 -10.61 11.52
C THR A 325 -25.76 -10.83 10.69
N ASP A 326 -25.40 -9.86 9.85
CA ASP A 326 -24.31 -9.99 8.88
C ASP A 326 -23.48 -8.71 8.81
N PRO A 327 -22.16 -8.75 9.07
CA PRO A 327 -21.32 -7.56 9.01
C PRO A 327 -21.20 -6.94 7.60
N GLY A 328 -21.74 -7.61 6.57
CA GLY A 328 -21.65 -7.17 5.20
C GLY A 328 -20.26 -7.36 4.61
N LEU A 329 -20.11 -7.01 3.34
CA LEU A 329 -18.84 -7.12 2.61
C LEU A 329 -18.50 -5.78 1.97
N HIS A 330 -17.49 -5.11 2.52
CA HIS A 330 -16.98 -3.84 2.01
C HIS A 330 -15.51 -3.99 1.59
N VAL A 331 -15.30 -4.37 0.32
CA VAL A 331 -13.98 -4.73 -0.24
C VAL A 331 -13.49 -3.80 -1.36
N SER A 332 -14.27 -2.79 -1.74
CA SER A 332 -13.91 -1.84 -2.81
C SER A 332 -12.58 -1.10 -2.56
N TRP A 333 -12.18 -0.94 -1.29
CA TRP A 333 -10.90 -0.35 -0.90
C TRP A 333 -9.68 -1.26 -1.21
N LEU A 334 -9.86 -2.52 -1.63
CA LEU A 334 -8.77 -3.43 -2.01
C LEU A 334 -8.29 -3.24 -3.46
N ASP A 335 -9.01 -2.45 -4.25
CA ASP A 335 -8.78 -2.14 -5.67
C ASP A 335 -7.30 -1.90 -6.03
N LYS A 336 -6.61 -1.07 -5.25
CA LYS A 336 -5.22 -0.64 -5.42
C LYS A 336 -4.18 -1.72 -5.14
N LEU A 337 -4.56 -2.82 -4.50
CA LEU A 337 -3.64 -3.85 -4.01
C LEU A 337 -3.57 -5.07 -4.93
N LEU A 338 -4.70 -5.48 -5.51
CA LEU A 338 -4.84 -6.78 -6.17
C LEU A 338 -4.07 -6.93 -7.49
N PHE A 339 -4.05 -5.90 -8.34
CA PHE A 339 -3.52 -6.03 -9.70
C PHE A 339 -1.98 -5.87 -9.79
N LEU A 340 -1.34 -5.36 -8.73
CA LEU A 340 0.07 -5.00 -8.79
C LEU A 340 1.01 -6.20 -9.00
N PRO A 341 0.80 -7.38 -8.37
CA PRO A 341 1.60 -8.56 -8.68
C PRO A 341 1.47 -9.03 -10.13
N VAL A 342 0.27 -8.91 -10.71
CA VAL A 342 0.03 -9.23 -12.13
C VAL A 342 0.86 -8.29 -13.01
N LEU A 343 0.84 -6.99 -12.72
CA LEU A 343 1.68 -6.02 -13.42
C LEU A 343 3.18 -6.30 -13.27
N ASN A 344 3.64 -6.69 -12.08
CA ASN A 344 5.04 -7.03 -11.86
C ASN A 344 5.50 -8.20 -12.77
N LEU A 345 4.65 -9.20 -12.99
CA LEU A 345 4.91 -10.28 -13.96
C LEU A 345 4.97 -9.75 -15.40
N LEU A 346 4.13 -8.78 -15.72
CA LEU A 346 4.09 -8.12 -17.03
C LEU A 346 5.24 -7.11 -17.24
N ALA A 347 6.08 -6.83 -16.26
CA ALA A 347 7.08 -5.77 -16.38
C ALA A 347 8.08 -5.98 -17.54
N ARG A 348 8.50 -7.23 -17.81
CA ARG A 348 9.38 -7.57 -18.95
C ARG A 348 8.70 -7.49 -20.32
N PRO A 349 7.52 -8.11 -20.55
CA PRO A 349 6.85 -7.98 -21.84
C PRO A 349 6.48 -6.52 -22.12
N LEU A 350 6.03 -5.76 -21.11
CA LEU A 350 5.77 -4.32 -21.26
C LEU A 350 7.04 -3.54 -21.61
N ASP A 351 8.20 -3.92 -21.07
CA ASP A 351 9.49 -3.35 -21.47
C ASP A 351 9.89 -3.69 -22.91
N ALA A 352 9.54 -4.88 -23.40
CA ALA A 352 9.78 -5.24 -24.79
C ALA A 352 8.91 -4.40 -25.73
N ILE A 353 7.59 -4.37 -25.48
CA ILE A 353 6.63 -3.57 -26.24
C ILE A 353 7.00 -2.07 -26.18
N GLY A 354 7.31 -1.58 -24.99
CA GLY A 354 7.66 -0.18 -24.74
C GLY A 354 8.94 0.29 -25.42
N ARG A 355 9.84 -0.61 -25.81
CA ARG A 355 11.03 -0.28 -26.63
C ARG A 355 10.68 -0.06 -28.11
N HIS A 356 9.62 -0.69 -28.61
CA HIS A 356 9.12 -0.49 -29.98
C HIS A 356 8.28 0.79 -30.11
N LEU A 357 7.65 1.22 -29.02
CA LEU A 357 7.01 2.54 -28.91
C LEU A 357 8.11 3.62 -28.86
N ASN A 358 8.61 3.98 -30.04
CA ASN A 358 9.78 4.82 -30.21
C ASN A 358 9.46 6.30 -29.92
N PHE A 359 9.41 6.68 -28.63
CA PHE A 359 9.27 8.09 -28.21
C PHE A 359 10.49 8.97 -28.60
N LYS A 360 11.53 8.41 -29.26
CA LYS A 360 12.67 9.19 -29.77
C LYS A 360 12.30 10.22 -30.84
N ARG A 361 11.15 10.09 -31.52
CA ARG A 361 10.72 11.07 -32.55
C ARG A 361 10.37 12.45 -31.97
N PHE A 362 10.14 12.56 -30.66
CA PHE A 362 9.93 13.81 -29.92
C PHE A 362 11.08 14.13 -28.94
N GLY A 363 12.24 13.49 -29.10
CA GLY A 363 13.27 13.38 -28.06
C GLY A 363 14.15 14.62 -27.87
N TRP A 364 14.04 15.23 -26.69
CA TRP A 364 15.01 16.19 -26.17
C TRP A 364 16.39 15.52 -25.98
N LYS A 365 17.47 16.15 -26.47
CA LYS A 365 18.86 15.62 -26.43
C LYS A 365 19.52 15.77 -25.04
N PHE A 366 18.84 15.39 -23.97
CA PHE A 366 19.40 15.46 -22.61
C PHE A 366 19.85 14.09 -22.09
N GLY A 367 20.81 14.09 -21.16
CA GLY A 367 21.19 12.90 -20.42
C GLY A 367 20.07 12.40 -19.48
N PRO A 368 20.09 11.11 -19.06
CA PRO A 368 19.01 10.49 -18.28
C PRO A 368 18.53 11.25 -17.03
N PRO A 369 19.40 11.92 -16.24
CA PRO A 369 18.95 12.72 -15.08
C PRO A 369 18.12 13.95 -15.48
N ALA A 370 18.50 14.63 -16.55
CA ALA A 370 17.81 15.81 -17.03
C ALA A 370 16.46 15.45 -17.67
N THR A 371 16.37 14.32 -18.37
CA THR A 371 15.08 13.78 -18.85
C THR A 371 14.12 13.47 -17.70
N ASN A 372 14.62 12.90 -16.59
CA ASN A 372 13.75 12.63 -15.43
C ASN A 372 13.20 13.92 -14.80
N ARG A 373 14.00 14.99 -14.73
CA ARG A 373 13.55 16.29 -14.23
C ARG A 373 12.45 16.88 -15.11
N VAL A 374 12.54 16.72 -16.43
CA VAL A 374 11.48 17.13 -17.35
C VAL A 374 10.20 16.34 -17.08
N HIS A 375 10.26 15.01 -16.94
CA HIS A 375 9.09 14.22 -16.59
C HIS A 375 8.48 14.64 -15.25
N VAL A 376 9.30 14.93 -14.24
CA VAL A 376 8.83 15.44 -12.94
C VAL A 376 8.18 16.82 -13.10
N ALA A 377 8.78 17.74 -13.86
CA ALA A 377 8.19 19.05 -14.10
C ALA A 377 6.83 18.97 -14.82
N LEU A 378 6.73 18.10 -15.84
CA LEU A 378 5.47 17.82 -16.52
C LEU A 378 4.45 17.20 -15.56
N TRP A 379 4.88 16.27 -14.69
CA TRP A 379 4.01 15.67 -13.70
C TRP A 379 3.52 16.68 -12.65
N VAL A 380 4.37 17.62 -12.23
CA VAL A 380 3.98 18.75 -11.35
C VAL A 380 2.94 19.62 -12.03
N GLY A 381 3.16 20.01 -13.29
CA GLY A 381 2.15 20.77 -14.04
C GLY A 381 0.82 20.03 -14.17
N ALA A 382 0.86 18.74 -14.50
CA ALA A 382 -0.32 17.89 -14.59
C ALA A 382 -1.03 17.71 -13.23
N PHE A 383 -0.28 17.59 -12.13
CA PHE A 383 -0.86 17.51 -10.79
C PHE A 383 -1.58 18.82 -10.41
N VAL A 384 -0.99 19.98 -10.70
CA VAL A 384 -1.64 21.28 -10.49
C VAL A 384 -2.95 21.37 -11.28
N ALA A 385 -2.96 20.91 -12.53
CA ALA A 385 -4.18 20.87 -13.35
C ALA A 385 -5.22 19.84 -12.84
N LEU A 386 -4.76 18.72 -12.30
CA LEU A 386 -5.60 17.66 -11.76
C LEU A 386 -6.19 18.01 -10.38
N ARG A 387 -5.52 18.88 -9.62
CA ARG A 387 -5.84 19.21 -8.22
C ARG A 387 -7.33 19.54 -7.97
N PRO A 388 -8.02 20.39 -8.76
CA PRO A 388 -9.44 20.67 -8.52
C PRO A 388 -10.31 19.42 -8.57
N TRP A 389 -9.99 18.45 -9.42
CA TRP A 389 -10.70 17.18 -9.53
C TRP A 389 -10.44 16.23 -8.36
N LEU A 390 -9.35 16.44 -7.61
CA LEU A 390 -9.03 15.63 -6.43
C LEU A 390 -9.71 16.17 -5.17
N ILE A 391 -9.82 17.50 -5.05
CA ILE A 391 -10.21 18.19 -3.81
C ILE A 391 -11.60 18.84 -3.92
N ASP A 392 -11.88 19.54 -5.02
CA ASP A 392 -13.10 20.34 -5.22
C ASP A 392 -14.05 19.63 -6.20
N HIS A 393 -14.07 18.29 -6.13
CA HIS A 393 -14.77 17.44 -7.08
C HIS A 393 -16.31 17.64 -7.01
N PRO A 394 -17.03 17.73 -8.15
CA PRO A 394 -18.48 17.94 -8.16
C PRO A 394 -19.28 16.92 -7.34
N GLY A 395 -18.82 15.67 -7.30
CA GLY A 395 -19.44 14.60 -6.51
C GLY A 395 -19.35 14.78 -5.00
N ARG A 396 -18.72 15.85 -4.48
CA ARG A 396 -18.83 16.20 -3.05
C ARG A 396 -20.15 16.89 -2.70
N SER A 397 -20.86 17.41 -3.69
CA SER A 397 -22.14 18.09 -3.45
C SER A 397 -23.28 17.09 -3.27
N HIS A 398 -24.08 17.27 -2.23
CA HIS A 398 -25.36 16.54 -2.08
C HIS A 398 -26.31 16.83 -3.25
N ASP A 399 -26.31 18.06 -3.77
CA ASP A 399 -27.23 18.46 -4.84
C ASP A 399 -26.93 17.74 -6.15
N PHE A 400 -25.64 17.51 -6.47
CA PHE A 400 -25.23 16.73 -7.65
C PHE A 400 -25.81 15.32 -7.62
N TRP A 401 -25.72 14.64 -6.47
CA TRP A 401 -26.22 13.27 -6.34
C TRP A 401 -27.74 13.21 -6.19
N ARG A 402 -28.37 14.24 -5.61
CA ARG A 402 -29.83 14.37 -5.55
C ARG A 402 -30.42 14.49 -6.96
N GLU A 403 -29.91 15.41 -7.77
CA GLU A 403 -30.34 15.59 -9.16
C GLU A 403 -30.14 14.28 -9.96
N ALA A 404 -28.96 13.68 -9.87
CA ALA A 404 -28.67 12.41 -10.54
C ALA A 404 -29.59 11.26 -10.07
N CYS A 405 -29.98 11.23 -8.78
CA CYS A 405 -30.91 10.24 -8.24
C CYS A 405 -32.32 10.46 -8.79
N THR A 406 -32.80 11.70 -8.81
CA THR A 406 -34.13 12.04 -9.37
C THR A 406 -34.23 11.72 -10.86
N GLU A 407 -33.12 11.81 -11.59
CA GLU A 407 -33.03 11.43 -13.01
C GLU A 407 -32.84 9.92 -13.23
N GLY A 408 -32.77 9.10 -12.18
CA GLY A 408 -32.55 7.66 -12.28
C GLY A 408 -31.18 7.27 -12.82
N ARG A 409 -30.15 8.12 -12.65
CA ARG A 409 -28.79 7.82 -13.12
C ARG A 409 -28.17 6.68 -12.33
N PHE A 410 -27.20 6.01 -12.96
CA PHE A 410 -26.53 4.83 -12.43
C PHE A 410 -26.06 5.01 -10.98
N ARG A 411 -26.66 4.24 -10.05
CA ARG A 411 -26.32 4.23 -8.60
C ARG A 411 -26.31 5.59 -7.91
N ALA A 412 -27.01 6.58 -8.46
CA ALA A 412 -26.97 7.92 -7.89
C ALA A 412 -27.62 7.98 -6.51
N CYS A 413 -28.75 7.30 -6.30
CA CYS A 413 -29.45 7.24 -5.02
C CYS A 413 -28.62 6.52 -3.94
N GLU A 414 -27.95 5.41 -4.28
CA GLU A 414 -27.02 4.72 -3.36
C GLU A 414 -25.87 5.64 -2.91
N ASN A 415 -25.29 6.41 -3.84
CA ASN A 415 -24.22 7.35 -3.53
C ASN A 415 -24.70 8.55 -2.70
N LEU A 416 -25.91 9.03 -2.98
CA LEU A 416 -26.54 10.09 -2.18
C LEU A 416 -26.76 9.63 -0.74
N LEU A 417 -27.28 8.41 -0.55
CA LEU A 417 -27.47 7.80 0.75
C LEU A 417 -26.14 7.72 1.53
N LEU A 418 -25.07 7.24 0.89
CA LEU A 418 -23.74 7.17 1.48
C LEU A 418 -23.21 8.55 1.94
N LEU A 419 -23.47 9.60 1.15
CA LEU A 419 -23.03 10.95 1.50
C LEU A 419 -23.82 11.55 2.66
N TYR A 420 -25.14 11.32 2.71
CA TYR A 420 -25.94 11.75 3.85
C TYR A 420 -25.55 11.00 5.12
N ASP A 421 -25.29 9.71 5.04
CA ASP A 421 -24.80 8.89 6.15
C ASP A 421 -23.52 9.48 6.75
N LYS A 422 -22.50 9.69 5.91
CA LYS A 422 -21.22 10.31 6.33
C LYS A 422 -21.39 11.73 6.90
N SER A 423 -22.28 12.53 6.31
CA SER A 423 -22.56 13.89 6.78
C SER A 423 -23.34 13.88 8.10
N CYS A 424 -24.23 12.92 8.29
CA CYS A 424 -24.96 12.71 9.54
C CYS A 424 -24.03 12.28 10.67
N GLU A 425 -23.12 11.33 10.43
CA GLU A 425 -22.06 10.96 11.38
C GLU A 425 -21.18 12.16 11.79
N SER A 426 -21.07 13.15 10.90
CA SER A 426 -20.35 14.41 11.17
C SER A 426 -21.20 15.46 11.92
N GLY A 427 -22.42 15.11 12.34
CA GLY A 427 -23.32 15.96 13.13
C GLY A 427 -24.18 16.94 12.32
N ILE A 428 -24.28 16.77 10.99
CA ILE A 428 -25.09 17.66 10.14
C ILE A 428 -26.55 17.22 10.19
N GLY A 429 -27.37 17.89 11.01
CA GLY A 429 -28.77 17.50 11.24
C GLY A 429 -29.64 17.41 9.98
N ALA A 430 -29.44 18.31 9.01
CA ALA A 430 -30.16 18.25 7.73
C ALA A 430 -29.83 16.99 6.92
N ALA A 431 -28.59 16.49 7.01
CA ALA A 431 -28.20 15.24 6.35
C ALA A 431 -28.82 14.03 7.08
N CYS A 432 -28.87 14.05 8.42
CA CYS A 432 -29.56 13.00 9.19
C CYS A 432 -31.05 12.91 8.85
N HIS A 433 -31.74 14.05 8.75
CA HIS A 433 -33.15 14.07 8.35
C HIS A 433 -33.35 13.48 6.96
N ASN A 434 -32.56 13.91 5.97
CA ASN A 434 -32.67 13.40 4.60
C ASN A 434 -32.29 11.92 4.51
N LEU A 435 -31.30 11.46 5.29
CA LEU A 435 -30.99 10.04 5.41
C LEU A 435 -32.20 9.24 5.89
N GLY A 436 -32.85 9.70 6.97
CA GLY A 436 -34.05 9.07 7.53
C GLY A 436 -35.17 8.95 6.52
N VAL A 437 -35.48 10.02 5.79
CA VAL A 437 -36.50 10.02 4.73
C VAL A 437 -36.16 9.01 3.62
N MET A 438 -34.90 8.96 3.17
CA MET A 438 -34.50 8.04 2.10
C MET A 438 -34.62 6.55 2.52
N VAL A 439 -34.28 6.23 3.76
CA VAL A 439 -34.39 4.84 4.27
C VAL A 439 -35.83 4.46 4.65
N GLU A 440 -36.66 5.42 5.05
CA GLU A 440 -38.10 5.20 5.30
C GLU A 440 -38.87 4.94 4.00
N THR A 441 -38.56 5.71 2.94
CA THR A 441 -39.27 5.63 1.65
C THR A 441 -38.72 4.56 0.71
N GLY A 442 -37.53 4.02 1.00
CA GLY A 442 -36.87 3.03 0.14
C GLY A 442 -36.26 3.60 -1.14
N GLU A 443 -35.96 4.91 -1.18
CA GLU A 443 -35.49 5.61 -2.38
C GLU A 443 -34.09 5.13 -2.86
N ALA A 444 -33.29 4.53 -1.96
CA ALA A 444 -31.96 4.01 -2.27
C ALA A 444 -31.75 2.53 -1.90
N GLY A 445 -32.82 1.80 -1.57
CA GLY A 445 -32.74 0.41 -1.13
C GLY A 445 -34.01 -0.07 -0.42
N PRO A 446 -33.97 -1.24 0.24
CA PRO A 446 -35.08 -1.72 1.07
C PRO A 446 -35.41 -0.71 2.18
N VAL A 447 -36.68 -0.63 2.54
CA VAL A 447 -37.15 0.19 3.67
C VAL A 447 -36.52 -0.29 4.98
N ASP A 448 -35.96 0.64 5.75
CA ASP A 448 -35.31 0.39 7.05
C ASP A 448 -35.83 1.39 8.09
N LEU A 449 -36.99 1.08 8.68
CA LEU A 449 -37.65 1.93 9.68
C LEU A 449 -36.84 2.09 10.98
N PRO A 450 -36.16 1.05 11.50
CA PRO A 450 -35.27 1.21 12.65
C PRO A 450 -34.15 2.22 12.41
N ARG A 451 -33.57 2.26 11.20
CA ARG A 451 -32.55 3.25 10.84
C ARG A 451 -33.14 4.65 10.57
N ALA A 452 -34.41 4.73 10.20
CA ALA A 452 -35.11 5.99 9.96
C ALA A 452 -35.39 6.78 11.24
N ALA A 453 -35.67 6.06 12.34
CA ALA A 453 -35.99 6.59 13.66
C ALA A 453 -34.73 7.06 14.41
#